data_AF-A0A316JN34-F1
#
_entry.id   AF-A0A316JN34-F1
#
_cell.length_a   1.000
_cell.length_b   1.000
_cell.length_c   1.000
_cell.angle_alpha   90.00
_cell.angle_beta   90.00
_cell.angle_gamma   90.00
#
_symmetry.space_group_name_H-M   'P 1'
#
loop_
_entity.id
_entity.type
_entity.pdbx_description
1 polymer ?
#
loop_
_entity_poly.entity_id
_entity_poly.type
_entity_poly.pdbx_seq_one_letter_code
_entity_poly.pdbx_strand_id
1 'polypeptide(L)'
;MMLVVSCLFRLLLWALLTADLGAVNLSIGLALAILLPHAGGGRQPLVPTLQALLRSLAAVPLAYGEAIALIGAGGRESESWVQRPATDPRNRLLIFLEVLAITLTPFTIVLGLSAGGPEDPGPRYVIHQLRPGRRGTGGEQQ
;
A
#
# COMPACT_ATOMS: atom_id res chain seq x y z
N MET A 1 -6.25 -25.48 0.13
CA MET A 1 -6.65 -24.09 0.47
C MET A 1 -6.03 -23.07 -0.48
N MET A 2 -4.69 -23.02 -0.63
CA MET A 2 -4.02 -22.00 -1.45
C MET A 2 -4.34 -22.07 -2.95
N LEU A 3 -4.52 -23.28 -3.50
CA LEU A 3 -4.99 -23.48 -4.88
C LEU A 3 -6.40 -22.91 -5.10
N VAL A 4 -7.32 -23.22 -4.18
CA VAL A 4 -8.71 -22.73 -4.26
C VAL A 4 -8.76 -21.20 -4.22
N VAL A 5 -8.00 -20.57 -3.32
CA VAL A 5 -7.91 -19.10 -3.24
C VAL A 5 -7.33 -18.51 -4.53
N SER A 6 -6.30 -19.13 -5.10
CA SER A 6 -5.67 -18.68 -6.34
C SER A 6 -6.62 -18.80 -7.54
N CYS A 7 -7.34 -19.92 -7.66
CA CYS A 7 -8.36 -20.12 -8.69
C CYS A 7 -9.49 -19.10 -8.54
N LEU A 8 -10.00 -18.89 -7.32
CA LEU A 8 -11.08 -17.94 -7.07
C LEU A 8 -10.66 -16.51 -7.43
N PHE A 9 -9.45 -16.10 -7.04
CA PHE A 9 -8.91 -14.79 -7.37
C PHE A 9 -8.72 -14.60 -8.88
N ARG A 10 -8.18 -15.61 -9.58
CA ARG A 10 -8.06 -15.57 -11.05
C ARG A 10 -9.40 -15.51 -11.75
N LEU A 11 -10.39 -16.28 -11.27
CA LEU A 11 -11.74 -16.27 -11.81
C LEU A 11 -12.43 -14.92 -11.58
N LEU A 12 -12.22 -14.31 -10.41
CA LEU A 12 -12.69 -12.95 -10.11
C LEU A 12 -12.07 -11.94 -11.07
N LEU A 13 -10.75 -11.98 -11.27
CA LEU A 13 -10.06 -11.11 -12.22
C LEU A 13 -10.54 -11.33 -13.65
N TRP A 14 -10.76 -12.58 -14.07
CA TRP A 14 -11.32 -12.91 -15.38
C TRP A 14 -12.71 -12.30 -15.56
N ALA A 15 -13.62 -12.52 -14.61
CA ALA A 15 -14.96 -11.97 -14.64
C ALA A 15 -14.96 -10.42 -14.64
N LEU A 16 -14.04 -9.79 -13.91
CA LEU A 16 -13.87 -8.34 -13.90
C LEU A 16 -13.33 -7.81 -15.23
N LEU A 17 -12.42 -8.55 -15.87
CA LEU A 17 -11.82 -8.21 -17.16
C LEU A 17 -12.83 -8.32 -18.31
N THR A 18 -13.66 -9.37 -18.30
CA THR A 18 -14.66 -9.60 -19.36
C THR A 18 -15.97 -8.88 -19.08
N ALA A 19 -16.21 -8.45 -17.85
CA ALA A 19 -17.48 -7.89 -17.37
C ALA A 19 -18.71 -8.76 -17.71
N ASP A 20 -18.50 -10.08 -17.82
CA ASP A 20 -19.50 -11.06 -18.26
C ASP A 20 -19.51 -12.27 -17.33
N LEU A 21 -20.68 -12.54 -16.76
CA LEU A 21 -20.92 -13.67 -15.84
C LEU A 21 -21.68 -14.82 -16.52
N GLY A 22 -21.68 -14.86 -17.85
CA GLY A 22 -22.30 -15.93 -18.62
C GLY A 22 -21.62 -17.29 -18.35
N ALA A 23 -22.41 -18.37 -18.38
CA ALA A 23 -21.92 -19.71 -18.05
C ALA A 23 -20.74 -20.16 -18.94
N VAL A 24 -20.79 -19.83 -20.23
CA VAL A 24 -19.71 -20.14 -21.18
C VAL A 24 -18.44 -19.40 -20.81
N ASN A 25 -18.50 -18.08 -20.63
CA ASN A 25 -17.34 -17.27 -20.28
C ASN A 25 -16.72 -17.71 -18.94
N LEU A 26 -17.56 -18.00 -17.95
CA LEU A 26 -17.09 -18.44 -16.64
C LEU A 26 -16.41 -19.82 -16.70
N SER A 27 -16.90 -20.74 -17.56
CA SER A 27 -16.26 -22.04 -17.76
C SER A 27 -14.87 -21.92 -18.40
N ILE A 28 -14.70 -20.99 -19.36
CA ILE A 28 -13.40 -20.68 -19.98
C ILE A 28 -12.45 -20.09 -18.94
N GLY A 29 -12.94 -19.12 -18.16
CA GLY A 29 -12.18 -18.52 -17.06
C GLY A 29 -11.72 -19.54 -16.02
N LEU A 30 -12.60 -20.51 -15.68
CA LEU A 30 -12.27 -21.58 -14.73
C LEU A 30 -11.20 -22.52 -15.29
N ALA A 31 -11.33 -22.92 -16.55
CA ALA A 31 -10.34 -23.76 -17.23
C ALA A 31 -8.95 -23.09 -17.24
N LEU A 32 -8.90 -21.80 -17.60
CA LEU A 32 -7.67 -21.01 -17.56
C LEU A 32 -7.12 -20.88 -16.14
N ALA A 33 -7.97 -20.60 -15.14
CA ALA A 33 -7.56 -20.44 -13.76
C ALA A 33 -6.83 -21.68 -13.21
N ILE A 34 -7.30 -22.88 -13.59
CA ILE A 34 -6.70 -24.17 -13.24
C ILE A 34 -5.42 -24.44 -14.05
N LEU A 35 -5.43 -24.14 -15.35
CA LEU A 35 -4.31 -24.43 -16.26
C LEU A 35 -3.08 -23.57 -15.98
N LEU A 36 -3.27 -22.31 -15.56
CA LEU A 36 -2.16 -21.42 -15.26
C LEU A 36 -1.32 -21.94 -14.07
N PRO A 37 0.02 -21.87 -14.14
CA PRO A 37 0.91 -22.38 -13.09
C PRO A 37 0.62 -21.67 -11.76
N HIS A 38 0.48 -22.44 -10.69
CA HIS A 38 0.20 -21.89 -9.37
C HIS A 38 1.51 -21.46 -8.70
N ALA A 39 1.59 -20.21 -8.26
CA ALA A 39 2.74 -19.74 -7.50
C ALA A 39 2.84 -20.54 -6.19
N GLY A 40 3.87 -21.36 -6.05
CA GLY A 40 4.16 -22.15 -4.84
C GLY A 40 4.68 -21.32 -3.67
N GLY A 41 4.15 -20.10 -3.49
CA GLY A 41 4.59 -19.19 -2.42
C GLY A 41 4.20 -19.74 -1.05
N GLY A 42 5.15 -19.73 -0.10
CA GLY A 42 4.92 -20.19 1.27
C GLY A 42 3.71 -19.52 1.94
N ARG A 43 3.25 -20.12 3.05
CA ARG A 43 2.11 -19.65 3.86
C ARG A 43 2.32 -18.20 4.33
N GLN A 44 1.97 -17.23 3.49
CA GLN A 44 1.87 -15.84 3.89
C GLN A 44 0.53 -15.66 4.61
N PRO A 45 0.51 -14.91 5.73
CA PRO A 45 -0.70 -14.70 6.49
C PRO A 45 -1.68 -13.81 5.69
N LEU A 46 -2.79 -14.40 5.24
CA LEU A 46 -3.79 -13.74 4.36
C LEU A 46 -4.43 -12.51 5.01
N VAL A 47 -4.72 -12.59 6.31
CA VAL A 47 -5.41 -11.51 7.06
C VAL A 47 -4.60 -10.21 7.12
N PRO A 48 -3.34 -10.20 7.60
CA PRO A 48 -2.54 -8.96 7.64
C PRO A 48 -2.24 -8.43 6.23
N THR A 49 -2.07 -9.30 5.23
CA THR A 49 -1.92 -8.89 3.83
C THR A 49 -3.18 -8.18 3.32
N LEU A 50 -4.36 -8.74 3.56
CA LEU A 50 -5.63 -8.10 3.15
C LEU A 50 -5.85 -6.77 3.88
N GLN A 51 -5.53 -6.70 5.17
CA GLN A 51 -5.62 -5.46 5.94
C GLN A 51 -4.67 -4.38 5.40
N ALA A 52 -3.43 -4.74 5.04
CA ALA A 52 -2.48 -3.81 4.42
C ALA A 52 -2.97 -3.34 3.04
N LEU A 53 -3.56 -4.22 2.23
CA LEU A 53 -4.16 -3.88 0.94
C LEU A 53 -5.32 -2.88 1.10
N LEU A 54 -6.23 -3.11 2.04
CA LEU A 54 -7.35 -2.20 2.30
C LEU A 54 -6.87 -0.83 2.80
N ARG A 55 -5.85 -0.79 3.67
CA ARG A 55 -5.22 0.47 4.08
C ARG A 55 -4.60 1.21 2.90
N SER A 56 -3.93 0.49 2.00
CA SER A 56 -3.36 1.07 0.77
C SER A 56 -4.43 1.68 -0.12
N LEU A 57 -5.56 0.99 -0.27
CA LEU A 57 -6.67 1.47 -1.11
C LEU A 57 -7.37 2.68 -0.48
N ALA A 58 -7.54 2.70 0.85
CA ALA A 58 -8.11 3.84 1.59
C ALA A 58 -7.18 5.07 1.61
N ALA A 59 -5.86 4.88 1.46
CA ALA A 59 -4.92 5.97 1.34
C ALA A 59 -5.13 6.80 0.07
N VAL A 60 -5.58 6.17 -1.03
CA VAL A 60 -5.80 6.85 -2.32
C VAL A 60 -6.81 8.00 -2.24
N PRO A 61 -8.07 7.82 -1.76
CA PRO A 61 -9.01 8.93 -1.67
C PRO A 61 -8.59 9.98 -0.63
N LEU A 62 -8.00 9.56 0.50
CA LEU A 62 -7.41 10.48 1.47
C LEU A 62 -6.34 11.36 0.80
N ALA A 63 -5.59 10.78 -0.14
CA ALA A 63 -4.52 11.46 -0.81
C ALA A 63 -4.96 12.65 -1.66
N TYR A 64 -6.10 12.51 -2.34
CA TYR A 64 -6.68 13.61 -3.09
C TYR A 64 -7.10 14.78 -2.18
N GLY A 65 -7.64 14.49 -0.98
CA GLY A 65 -8.04 15.53 -0.02
C GLY A 65 -6.84 16.34 0.49
N GLU A 66 -5.76 15.67 0.87
CA GLU A 66 -4.53 16.34 1.32
C GLU A 66 -3.84 17.11 0.18
N ALA A 67 -3.87 16.58 -1.06
CA ALA A 67 -3.34 17.30 -2.23
C ALA A 67 -4.06 18.63 -2.46
N ILE A 68 -5.40 18.65 -2.34
CA ILE A 68 -6.20 19.87 -2.42
C ILE A 68 -5.84 20.84 -1.28
N ALA A 69 -5.67 20.34 -0.06
CA ALA A 69 -5.29 21.17 1.09
C ALA A 69 -3.94 21.87 0.89
N LEU A 70 -2.98 21.19 0.24
CA LEU A 70 -1.65 21.74 -0.02
C LEU A 70 -1.59 22.72 -1.18
N ILE A 71 -2.35 22.47 -2.25
CA ILE A 71 -2.61 23.50 -3.27
C ILE A 71 -3.16 24.77 -2.60
N GLY A 72 -4.06 24.62 -1.61
CA GLY A 72 -4.59 25.73 -0.82
C GLY A 72 -3.60 26.36 0.18
N ALA A 73 -2.53 25.66 0.58
CA ALA A 73 -1.53 26.17 1.52
C ALA A 73 -0.54 27.15 0.89
N GLY A 74 -0.48 27.21 -0.44
CA GLY A 74 0.28 28.23 -1.18
C GLY A 74 1.79 28.15 -1.00
N GLY A 75 2.36 26.93 -0.98
CA GLY A 75 3.81 26.70 -0.92
C GLY A 75 4.44 26.80 0.47
N ARG A 76 3.62 26.88 1.53
CA ARG A 76 4.09 26.87 2.93
C ARG A 76 4.25 25.44 3.44
N GLU A 77 5.18 24.69 2.88
CA GLU A 77 5.35 23.28 3.23
C GLU A 77 6.61 23.06 4.05
N SER A 78 6.53 22.17 5.03
CA SER A 78 7.68 21.74 5.83
C SER A 78 8.10 20.34 5.40
N GLU A 79 9.37 20.19 5.09
CA GLU A 79 10.00 18.91 4.81
C GLU A 79 10.49 18.25 6.10
N SER A 80 10.33 16.93 6.22
CA SER A 80 10.87 16.16 7.33
C SER A 80 11.14 14.70 6.96
N TRP A 81 12.02 14.05 7.71
CA TRP A 81 12.33 12.63 7.59
C TRP A 81 11.82 11.89 8.81
N VAL A 82 11.10 10.79 8.59
CA VAL A 82 10.54 9.96 9.65
C VAL A 82 10.95 8.51 9.43
N GLN A 83 11.29 7.84 10.52
CA GLN A 83 11.50 6.40 10.51
C GLN A 83 10.28 5.67 11.08
N ARG A 84 9.80 4.64 10.39
CA ARG A 84 8.73 3.76 10.89
C ARG A 84 9.16 2.29 10.87
N PRO A 85 8.89 1.51 11.92
CA PRO A 85 9.20 0.08 11.93
C PRO A 85 8.37 -0.69 10.91
N ALA A 86 8.99 -1.68 10.25
CA ALA A 86 8.27 -2.61 9.38
C ALA A 86 7.52 -3.66 10.20
N THR A 87 6.27 -3.99 9.82
CA THR A 87 5.45 -4.91 10.62
C THR A 87 5.96 -6.35 10.55
N ASP A 88 6.34 -6.82 9.35
CA ASP A 88 6.98 -8.13 9.16
C ASP A 88 8.00 -8.07 8.02
N PRO A 89 9.30 -7.96 8.34
CA PRO A 89 10.34 -7.84 7.33
C PRO A 89 10.66 -9.13 6.57
N ARG A 90 10.08 -10.26 6.96
CA ARG A 90 10.23 -11.52 6.22
C ARG A 90 9.15 -11.68 5.14
N ASN A 91 8.06 -10.94 5.25
CA ASN A 91 6.96 -10.98 4.32
C ASN A 91 7.09 -9.90 3.23
N ARG A 92 7.70 -10.27 2.10
CA ARG A 92 7.90 -9.38 0.94
C ARG A 92 6.62 -8.72 0.43
N LEU A 93 5.49 -9.42 0.45
CA LEU A 93 4.22 -8.86 -0.02
C LEU A 93 3.69 -7.81 0.97
N LEU A 94 3.83 -8.08 2.27
CA LEU A 94 3.45 -7.11 3.30
C LEU A 94 4.32 -5.86 3.22
N ILE A 95 5.64 -6.01 3.06
CA ILE A 95 6.55 -4.87 2.83
C ILE A 95 6.11 -4.07 1.59
N PHE A 96 5.83 -4.75 0.48
CA PHE A 96 5.35 -4.07 -0.74
C PHE A 96 4.07 -3.28 -0.49
N LEU A 97 3.07 -3.87 0.18
CA LEU A 97 1.81 -3.19 0.49
C LEU A 97 2.00 -2.04 1.47
N GLU A 98 2.90 -2.16 2.45
CA GLU A 98 3.23 -1.07 3.37
C GLU A 98 3.91 0.09 2.64
N VAL A 99 4.90 -0.20 1.79
CA VAL A 99 5.56 0.80 0.95
C VAL A 99 4.53 1.46 0.05
N LEU A 100 3.70 0.69 -0.63
CA LEU A 100 2.64 1.19 -1.51
C LEU A 100 1.69 2.11 -0.74
N ALA A 101 1.18 1.68 0.42
CA ALA A 101 0.31 2.50 1.27
C ALA A 101 0.97 3.83 1.66
N ILE A 102 2.24 3.79 2.09
CA ILE A 102 2.99 4.99 2.48
C ILE A 102 3.24 5.89 1.26
N THR A 103 3.55 5.35 0.09
CA THR A 103 3.79 6.16 -1.12
C THR A 103 2.52 6.69 -1.77
N LEU A 104 1.38 5.99 -1.57
CA LEU A 104 0.08 6.44 -2.05
C LEU A 104 -0.57 7.44 -1.11
N THR A 105 -0.20 7.49 0.18
CA THR A 105 -0.43 8.69 0.97
C THR A 105 0.37 9.83 0.33
N PRO A 106 -0.27 10.97 0.06
CA PRO A 106 0.36 12.05 -0.67
C PRO A 106 1.40 12.68 0.24
N PHE A 107 2.37 13.37 -0.38
CA PHE A 107 3.44 14.03 0.35
C PHE A 107 4.31 13.09 1.17
N THR A 108 4.23 11.78 0.95
CA THR A 108 5.09 10.80 1.59
C THR A 108 5.70 9.89 0.53
N ILE A 109 7.00 9.66 0.62
CA ILE A 109 7.70 8.68 -0.22
C ILE A 109 8.67 7.87 0.63
N VAL A 110 8.67 6.56 0.41
CA VAL A 110 9.65 5.67 1.04
C VAL A 110 10.96 5.74 0.24
N LEU A 111 12.04 6.12 0.92
CA LEU A 111 13.39 6.19 0.34
C LEU A 111 14.12 4.84 0.42
N GLY A 112 13.78 4.01 1.40
CA GLY A 112 14.38 2.70 1.57
C GLY A 112 14.06 2.04 2.90
N LEU A 113 14.64 0.86 3.10
CA LEU A 113 14.58 0.09 4.34
C LEU A 113 15.95 0.11 5.00
N SER A 114 16.06 0.73 6.18
CA SER A 114 17.28 0.69 6.99
C SER A 114 17.25 -0.55 7.88
N ALA A 115 18.38 -1.27 7.99
CA ALA A 115 18.62 -2.13 9.13
C ALA A 115 18.64 -1.22 10.38
N GLY A 116 17.93 -1.59 11.45
CA GLY A 116 17.74 -0.73 12.62
C GLY A 116 19.04 -0.33 13.33
N GLY A 117 18.92 0.55 14.33
CA GLY A 117 20.04 1.01 15.14
C GLY A 117 20.37 0.04 16.30
N PRO A 118 21.44 0.31 17.07
CA PRO A 118 21.90 -0.56 18.16
C PRO A 118 20.86 -0.75 19.30
N GLU A 119 19.91 0.17 19.47
CA GLU A 119 18.86 0.07 20.49
C GLU A 119 17.56 -0.60 19.98
N ASP A 120 17.32 -0.65 18.67
CA ASP A 120 16.16 -1.32 18.08
C ASP A 120 16.54 -1.98 16.74
N PRO A 121 16.83 -3.29 16.76
CA PRO A 121 17.41 -4.01 15.62
C PRO A 121 16.41 -4.31 14.49
N GLY A 122 15.14 -3.91 14.62
CA GLY A 122 14.13 -4.11 13.59
C GLY A 122 14.38 -3.24 12.35
N PRO A 123 14.12 -3.74 11.12
CA PRO A 123 14.20 -2.92 9.91
C PRO A 123 13.12 -1.82 9.90
N ARG A 124 13.52 -0.63 9.45
CA ARG A 124 12.67 0.57 9.46
C ARG A 124 12.59 1.21 8.08
N TYR A 125 11.40 1.65 7.70
CA TYR A 125 11.19 2.50 6.52
C TYR A 125 11.75 3.88 6.79
N VAL A 126 12.57 4.39 5.87
CA VAL A 126 12.97 5.79 5.83
C VAL A 126 11.98 6.51 4.92
N ILE A 127 11.20 7.39 5.51
CA ILE A 127 10.10 8.09 4.83
C ILE A 127 10.46 9.57 4.75
N HIS A 128 10.45 10.10 3.54
CA HIS A 128 10.46 11.52 3.29
C HIS A 128 9.01 12.01 3.27
N GLN A 129 8.70 13.04 4.05
CA GLN A 129 7.35 13.59 4.11
C GLN A 129 7.33 15.13 4.00
N LEU A 130 6.38 15.67 3.25
CA LEU A 130 6.02 17.09 3.24
C LEU A 130 4.74 17.27 4.06
N ARG A 131 4.68 18.32 4.88
CA ARG A 131 3.47 18.66 5.65
C ARG A 131 3.02 20.08 5.36
N PRO A 132 1.70 20.33 5.32
CA PRO A 132 1.17 21.69 5.31
C PRO A 132 1.71 22.43 6.53
N GLY A 133 2.39 23.55 6.31
CA GLY A 133 2.78 24.46 7.36
C GLY A 133 1.53 24.98 8.06
N ARG A 134 1.46 24.81 9.38
CA ARG A 134 0.39 25.38 10.19
C ARG A 134 0.36 26.89 9.92
N ARG A 135 -0.82 27.47 9.68
CA ARG A 135 -0.98 28.95 9.68
C ARG A 135 -0.36 29.45 10.97
N GLY A 136 0.83 30.03 10.89
CA GLY A 136 1.38 30.77 12.00
C GLY A 136 0.40 31.91 12.23
N THR A 137 -0.28 31.89 13.37
CA THR A 137 -0.65 33.14 14.02
C THR A 137 0.64 33.94 14.08
N GLY A 138 0.73 34.99 13.26
CA GLY A 138 1.75 36.01 13.42
C GLY A 138 1.57 36.62 14.80
N GLY A 139 2.27 36.04 15.78
CA GLY A 139 2.49 36.60 17.09
C GLY A 139 3.88 37.20 17.08
N GLU A 140 3.87 38.53 17.15
CA GLU A 140 4.93 39.46 17.55
C GLU A 140 6.21 38.86 18.15
N GLN A 141 7.36 39.34 17.63
CA GLN A 141 8.67 39.59 18.25
C GLN A 141 9.72 39.56 17.12
N GLN A 142 10.49 40.60 16.80
CA GLN A 142 10.96 41.80 17.51
C GLN A 142 11.09 42.98 16.54
#